data_AF-K5X2H7-F1
#
_entry.id   AF-K5X2H7-F1
#
_cell.length_a   1.000
_cell.length_b   1.000
_cell.length_c   1.000
_cell.angle_alpha   90.00
_cell.angle_beta   90.00
_cell.angle_gamma   90.00
#
_symmetry.space_group_name_H-M   'P 1'
#
loop_
_entity.id
_entity.type
_entity.pdbx_description
1 polymer ?
#
loop_
_entity_poly.entity_id
_entity_poly.type
_entity_poly.pdbx_seq_one_letter_code
_entity_poly.pdbx_strand_id
1 'polypeptide(L)'
;MADPVIAPLFKELAKGLLISRNINYATLAGFVTAYFDWLLTFDSEIKLIWNAKGVKMKVLYPITRYLPLVYSFVYLHYRFGHSTTSECDTLYKAGGTMFILAAIGAELIVTLRTWAVWGMAKPMAYALFGAATATAVLSFVLWIISWRDISHLVISWLPLGCVPHYASYVPIVFVVEAAYDSGYHPLVVAYSRGVTL
;
A
#
# COMPACT_ATOMS: atom_id res chain seq x y z
N MET A 1 -24.31 -36.44 -16.95
CA MET A 1 -23.56 -36.71 -15.71
C MET A 1 -22.23 -35.98 -15.85
N ALA A 2 -21.98 -34.93 -15.07
CA ALA A 2 -20.69 -34.24 -15.09
C ALA A 2 -19.65 -35.13 -14.40
N ASP A 3 -18.47 -35.28 -15.00
CA ASP A 3 -17.40 -36.11 -14.43
C ASP A 3 -17.06 -35.67 -12.99
N PRO A 4 -16.81 -36.62 -12.07
CA PRO A 4 -16.55 -36.34 -10.66
C PRO A 4 -15.30 -35.48 -10.40
N VAL A 5 -14.44 -35.30 -11.43
CA VAL A 5 -13.24 -34.44 -11.41
C VAL A 5 -13.57 -32.99 -11.77
N ILE A 6 -14.63 -32.75 -12.56
CA ILE A 6 -14.97 -31.43 -13.09
C ILE A 6 -15.69 -30.59 -12.02
N ALA A 7 -16.59 -31.19 -11.26
CA ALA A 7 -17.33 -30.51 -10.19
C ALA A 7 -16.44 -29.83 -9.11
N PRO A 8 -15.40 -30.47 -8.54
CA PRO A 8 -14.53 -29.80 -7.57
C PRO A 8 -13.69 -28.69 -8.21
N LEU A 9 -13.23 -28.87 -9.45
CA LEU A 9 -12.47 -27.85 -10.18
C LEU A 9 -13.28 -26.57 -10.39
N PHE A 10 -14.53 -26.71 -10.85
CA PHE A 10 -15.43 -25.56 -11.02
C PHE A 10 -15.70 -24.82 -9.70
N LYS A 11 -15.81 -25.56 -8.59
CA LYS A 11 -16.03 -24.97 -7.26
C LYS A 11 -14.82 -24.16 -6.80
N GLU A 12 -13.61 -24.67 -6.98
CA GLU A 12 -12.38 -23.94 -6.62
C GLU A 12 -12.15 -22.72 -7.53
N LEU A 13 -12.40 -22.85 -8.84
CA LEU A 13 -12.33 -21.72 -9.76
C LEU A 13 -13.33 -20.62 -9.40
N ALA A 14 -14.59 -21.00 -9.11
CA ALA A 14 -15.63 -20.05 -8.72
C ALA A 14 -15.29 -19.31 -7.42
N LYS A 15 -14.76 -20.01 -6.41
CA LYS A 15 -14.27 -19.39 -5.17
C LYS A 15 -13.15 -18.39 -5.45
N GLY A 16 -12.14 -18.77 -6.23
CA GLY A 16 -11.03 -17.88 -6.58
C GLY A 16 -11.49 -16.62 -7.30
N LEU A 17 -12.45 -16.76 -8.23
CA LEU A 17 -13.03 -15.64 -8.95
C LEU A 17 -13.80 -14.70 -8.03
N LEU A 18 -14.59 -15.24 -7.10
CA LEU A 18 -15.35 -14.45 -6.12
C LEU A 18 -14.41 -13.67 -5.18
N ILE A 19 -13.34 -14.29 -4.69
CA ILE A 19 -12.35 -13.64 -3.83
C ILE A 19 -11.67 -12.50 -4.59
N SER A 20 -11.17 -12.76 -5.80
CA SER A 20 -10.54 -11.75 -6.65
C SER A 20 -11.47 -10.56 -6.91
N ARG A 21 -12.73 -10.85 -7.25
CA ARG A 21 -13.75 -9.84 -7.48
C ARG A 21 -13.98 -8.95 -6.25
N ASN A 22 -14.15 -9.56 -5.08
CA ASN A 22 -14.39 -8.82 -3.84
C ASN A 22 -13.20 -7.92 -3.48
N ILE A 23 -11.97 -8.42 -3.63
CA ILE A 23 -10.75 -7.63 -3.41
C ILE A 23 -10.71 -6.44 -4.37
N ASN A 24 -10.94 -6.65 -5.67
CA ASN A 24 -10.90 -5.57 -6.66
C ASN A 24 -11.95 -4.49 -6.37
N TYR A 25 -13.17 -4.86 -5.99
CA TYR A 25 -14.21 -3.88 -5.62
C TYR A 25 -13.88 -3.13 -4.33
N ALA A 26 -13.36 -3.81 -3.30
CA ALA A 26 -12.93 -3.17 -2.06
C ALA A 26 -11.78 -2.19 -2.32
N THR A 27 -10.79 -2.58 -3.14
CA THR A 27 -9.69 -1.71 -3.55
C THR A 27 -10.19 -0.51 -4.35
N LEU A 28 -11.11 -0.70 -5.30
CA LEU A 28 -11.71 0.39 -6.06
C LEU A 28 -12.46 1.39 -5.15
N ALA A 29 -13.24 0.90 -4.20
CA ALA A 29 -13.91 1.74 -3.21
C ALA A 29 -12.91 2.53 -2.36
N GLY A 30 -11.80 1.91 -1.97
CA GLY A 30 -10.68 2.58 -1.29
C GLY A 30 -10.09 3.72 -2.13
N PHE A 31 -9.83 3.48 -3.42
CA PHE A 31 -9.34 4.52 -4.33
C PHE A 31 -10.35 5.66 -4.48
N VAL A 32 -11.62 5.38 -4.74
CA VAL A 32 -12.67 6.41 -4.86
C VAL A 32 -12.73 7.26 -3.60
N THR A 33 -12.62 6.65 -2.42
CA THR A 33 -12.58 7.36 -1.14
C THR A 33 -11.34 8.25 -1.05
N ALA A 34 -10.17 7.77 -1.47
CA ALA A 34 -8.93 8.56 -1.48
C ALA A 34 -9.02 9.76 -2.44
N TYR A 35 -9.62 9.60 -3.62
CA TYR A 35 -9.87 10.71 -4.55
C TYR A 35 -10.86 11.71 -3.98
N PHE A 36 -11.92 11.24 -3.32
CA PHE A 36 -12.90 12.10 -2.70
C PHE A 36 -12.30 12.94 -1.57
N ASP A 37 -11.51 12.32 -0.69
CA ASP A 37 -10.77 13.03 0.35
C ASP A 37 -9.76 14.02 -0.25
N TRP A 38 -9.10 13.64 -1.35
CA TRP A 38 -8.19 14.53 -2.06
C TRP A 38 -8.90 15.79 -2.58
N LEU A 39 -10.05 15.64 -3.24
CA LEU A 39 -10.84 16.76 -3.76
C LEU A 39 -11.31 17.71 -2.65
N LEU A 40 -11.77 17.17 -1.52
CA LEU A 40 -12.24 17.98 -0.40
C LEU A 40 -11.14 18.82 0.26
N THR A 41 -9.93 18.27 0.33
CA THR A 41 -8.81 18.93 1.03
C THR A 41 -7.87 19.68 0.10
N PHE A 42 -8.15 19.70 -1.21
CA PHE A 42 -7.32 20.35 -2.24
C PHE A 42 -7.18 21.87 -2.06
N ASP A 43 -8.27 22.57 -1.73
CA ASP A 43 -8.23 24.02 -1.50
C ASP A 43 -7.33 24.39 -0.31
N SER A 44 -7.46 23.65 0.79
CA SER A 44 -6.60 23.78 1.97
C SER A 44 -5.14 23.43 1.67
N GLU A 45 -4.91 22.42 0.83
CA GLU A 45 -3.57 21.99 0.42
C GLU A 45 -2.83 23.10 -0.33
N ILE A 46 -3.48 23.73 -1.32
CA ILE A 46 -2.90 24.87 -2.06
C ILE A 46 -2.53 26.00 -1.09
N LYS A 47 -3.43 26.33 -0.15
CA LYS A 47 -3.21 27.43 0.79
C LYS A 47 -2.09 27.16 1.78
N LEU A 48 -1.99 25.95 2.33
CA LEU A 48 -1.05 25.64 3.42
C LEU A 48 0.28 25.05 2.96
N ILE A 49 0.30 24.24 1.89
CA ILE A 49 1.49 23.45 1.52
C ILE A 49 2.23 24.09 0.36
N TRP A 50 1.51 24.49 -0.69
CA TRP A 50 2.12 25.11 -1.86
C TRP A 50 2.70 26.49 -1.54
N ASN A 51 2.03 27.25 -0.67
CA ASN A 51 2.50 28.55 -0.18
C ASN A 51 3.48 28.48 1.00
N ALA A 52 3.72 27.31 1.61
CA ALA A 52 4.68 27.19 2.71
C ALA A 52 6.11 27.49 2.26
N LYS A 53 6.96 28.01 3.15
CA LYS A 53 8.37 28.31 2.83
C LYS A 53 9.31 27.10 2.93
N GLY A 54 8.83 25.94 3.40
CA GLY A 54 9.66 24.76 3.67
C GLY A 54 9.76 23.78 2.49
N VAL A 55 10.99 23.48 2.03
CA VAL A 55 11.24 22.56 0.89
C VAL A 55 10.97 21.09 1.24
N LYS A 56 11.23 20.67 2.49
CA LYS A 56 11.11 19.25 2.91
C LYS A 56 9.68 18.73 2.85
N MET A 57 8.71 19.51 3.36
CA MET A 57 7.29 19.14 3.32
C MET A 57 6.72 19.22 1.90
N LYS A 58 7.26 20.11 1.05
CA LYS A 58 6.88 20.20 -0.37
C LYS A 58 7.28 18.99 -1.21
N VAL A 59 8.22 18.16 -0.75
CA VAL A 59 8.64 16.94 -1.47
C VAL A 59 7.99 15.70 -0.88
N LEU A 60 7.97 15.57 0.45
CA LEU A 60 7.41 14.39 1.12
C LEU A 60 5.89 14.30 0.94
N TYR A 61 5.22 15.46 0.91
CA TYR A 61 3.78 15.51 0.82
C TYR A 61 3.24 15.07 -0.55
N PRO A 62 3.80 15.53 -1.69
CA PRO A 62 3.31 15.05 -2.98
C PRO A 62 3.56 13.55 -3.20
N ILE A 63 4.69 13.03 -2.71
CA ILE A 63 5.03 11.60 -2.82
C ILE A 63 4.01 10.75 -2.06
N THR A 64 3.62 11.15 -0.86
CA THR A 64 2.66 10.36 -0.08
C THR A 64 1.23 10.51 -0.57
N ARG A 65 0.89 11.65 -1.16
CA ARG A 65 -0.49 11.99 -1.51
C ARG A 65 -0.86 11.75 -2.96
N TYR A 66 0.02 12.04 -3.92
CA TYR A 66 -0.27 11.87 -5.34
C TYR A 66 0.19 10.52 -5.89
N LEU A 67 1.21 9.90 -5.29
CA LEU A 67 1.70 8.60 -5.75
C LEU A 67 0.64 7.49 -5.61
N PRO A 68 -0.16 7.41 -4.51
CA PRO A 68 -1.30 6.48 -4.44
C PRO A 68 -2.39 6.74 -5.49
N LEU A 69 -2.59 7.99 -5.90
CA LEU A 69 -3.54 8.35 -6.97
C LEU A 69 -3.04 7.90 -8.34
N VAL A 70 -1.73 7.98 -8.59
CA VAL A 70 -1.16 7.42 -9.83
C VAL A 70 -1.22 5.89 -9.80
N TYR A 71 -0.93 5.29 -8.65
CA TYR A 71 -0.99 3.85 -8.43
C TYR A 71 -2.37 3.27 -8.76
N SER A 72 -3.47 3.98 -8.47
CA SER A 72 -4.81 3.48 -8.81
C SER A 72 -5.01 3.25 -10.30
N PHE A 73 -4.45 4.10 -11.17
CA PHE A 73 -4.55 3.88 -12.62
C PHE A 73 -3.73 2.66 -13.05
N VAL A 74 -2.52 2.50 -12.52
CA VAL A 74 -1.65 1.35 -12.80
C VAL A 74 -2.33 0.06 -12.32
N TYR A 75 -2.94 0.07 -11.13
CA TYR A 75 -3.66 -1.07 -10.57
C TYR A 75 -4.89 -1.44 -11.40
N LEU A 76 -5.68 -0.45 -11.82
CA LEU A 76 -6.86 -0.70 -12.66
C LEU A 76 -6.45 -1.28 -14.01
N HIS A 77 -5.39 -0.76 -14.63
CA HIS A 77 -4.87 -1.32 -15.88
C HIS A 77 -4.32 -2.74 -15.67
N TYR A 78 -3.62 -2.99 -14.57
CA TYR A 78 -3.14 -4.32 -14.20
C TYR A 78 -4.30 -5.32 -14.02
N ARG A 79 -5.41 -4.92 -13.38
CA ARG A 79 -6.53 -5.82 -13.06
C ARG A 79 -7.58 -5.98 -14.15
N PHE A 80 -7.82 -4.95 -14.96
CA PHE A 80 -8.91 -4.90 -15.95
C PHE A 80 -8.41 -4.68 -17.38
N GLY A 81 -7.12 -4.42 -17.58
CA GLY A 81 -6.52 -4.28 -18.91
C GLY A 81 -6.29 -5.63 -19.59
N HIS A 82 -6.28 -5.59 -20.92
CA HIS A 82 -5.70 -6.67 -21.72
C HIS A 82 -4.21 -6.40 -21.89
N SER A 83 -3.39 -7.10 -21.12
CA SER A 83 -1.93 -6.96 -21.14
C SER A 83 -1.28 -8.31 -21.44
N THR A 84 -0.14 -8.25 -22.12
CA THR A 84 0.75 -9.39 -22.32
C THR A 84 1.49 -9.75 -21.01
N THR A 85 2.06 -10.95 -20.92
CA THR A 85 2.80 -11.38 -19.72
C THR A 85 3.96 -10.44 -19.34
N SER A 86 4.65 -9.86 -20.33
CA SER A 86 5.72 -8.88 -20.12
C SER A 86 5.22 -7.53 -19.59
N GLU A 87 4.05 -7.09 -20.06
CA GLU A 87 3.41 -5.88 -19.54
C GLU A 87 2.90 -6.10 -18.12
N CYS A 88 2.36 -7.29 -17.81
CA CYS A 88 1.96 -7.64 -16.45
C CYS A 88 3.13 -7.56 -15.46
N ASP A 89 4.32 -8.06 -15.82
CA ASP A 89 5.51 -7.98 -14.98
C ASP A 89 5.95 -6.53 -14.76
N THR A 90 5.92 -5.73 -15.82
CA THR A 90 6.26 -4.30 -15.76
C THR A 90 5.27 -3.54 -14.88
N LEU A 91 3.98 -3.77 -15.05
CA LEU A 91 2.91 -3.14 -14.26
C LEU A 91 2.95 -3.57 -12.80
N TYR A 92 3.24 -4.84 -12.52
CA TYR A 92 3.42 -5.32 -11.15
C TYR A 92 4.61 -4.63 -10.48
N LYS A 93 5.78 -4.60 -11.15
CA LYS A 93 6.99 -3.95 -10.62
C LYS A 93 6.80 -2.44 -10.44
N ALA A 94 6.18 -1.77 -11.41
CA ALA A 94 5.87 -0.34 -11.30
C ALA A 94 4.89 -0.08 -10.16
N GLY A 95 3.79 -0.82 -10.10
CA GLY A 95 2.76 -0.67 -9.08
C GLY A 95 3.27 -0.94 -7.67
N GLY A 96 3.99 -2.04 -7.45
CA GLY A 96 4.53 -2.34 -6.13
C GLY A 96 5.63 -1.37 -5.69
N THR A 97 6.45 -0.86 -6.61
CA THR A 97 7.42 0.19 -6.28
C THR A 97 6.73 1.49 -5.86
N MET A 98 5.67 1.90 -6.56
CA MET A 98 4.86 3.05 -6.17
C MET A 98 4.22 2.85 -4.79
N PHE A 99 3.69 1.65 -4.52
CA PHE A 99 3.10 1.31 -3.23
C PHE A 99 4.11 1.43 -2.08
N ILE A 100 5.29 0.79 -2.21
CA ILE A 100 6.34 0.82 -1.17
C ILE A 100 6.83 2.25 -0.90
N LEU A 101 7.04 3.05 -1.96
CA LEU A 101 7.46 4.45 -1.79
C LEU A 101 6.39 5.29 -1.06
N ALA A 102 5.11 5.06 -1.36
CA ALA A 102 4.02 5.73 -0.67
C ALA A 102 3.92 5.29 0.79
N ALA A 103 4.06 3.99 1.07
CA ALA A 103 4.03 3.41 2.43
C ALA A 103 5.13 4.01 3.31
N ILE A 104 6.38 4.02 2.85
CA ILE A 104 7.52 4.60 3.59
C ILE A 104 7.32 6.09 3.85
N GLY A 105 6.79 6.81 2.87
CA GLY A 105 6.45 8.21 3.07
C GLY A 105 5.39 8.39 4.15
N ALA A 106 4.36 7.54 4.19
CA ALA A 106 3.31 7.58 5.21
C ALA A 106 3.86 7.25 6.60
N GLU A 107 4.69 6.21 6.73
CA GLU A 107 5.41 5.84 7.95
C GLU A 107 6.24 7.01 8.50
N LEU A 108 6.96 7.70 7.62
CA LEU A 108 7.76 8.87 7.99
C LEU A 108 6.88 10.02 8.50
N ILE A 109 5.73 10.29 7.86
CA ILE A 109 4.80 11.33 8.30
C ILE A 109 4.23 11.00 9.69
N VAL A 110 3.79 9.76 9.91
CA VAL A 110 3.26 9.30 11.21
C VAL A 110 4.34 9.38 12.28
N THR A 111 5.56 8.96 11.97
CA THR A 111 6.72 9.07 12.86
C THR A 111 7.02 10.52 13.23
N LEU A 112 7.09 11.43 12.25
CA LEU A 112 7.34 12.85 12.48
C LEU A 112 6.27 13.50 13.36
N ARG A 113 4.99 13.18 13.11
CA ARG A 113 3.87 13.69 13.91
C ARG A 113 3.93 13.18 15.34
N THR A 114 4.18 11.90 15.53
CA THR A 114 4.28 11.29 16.86
C THR A 114 5.46 11.87 17.63
N TRP A 115 6.61 12.03 16.97
CA TRP A 115 7.77 12.65 17.58
C TRP A 115 7.53 14.11 18.00
N ALA A 116 6.79 14.88 17.20
CA ALA A 116 6.41 16.24 17.54
C ALA A 116 5.45 16.29 18.75
N VAL A 117 4.48 15.37 18.85
CA VAL A 117 3.56 15.25 20.00
C VAL A 117 4.33 14.98 21.30
N TRP A 118 5.37 14.14 21.22
CA TRP A 118 6.24 13.80 22.36
C TRP A 118 7.31 14.86 22.67
N GLY A 119 7.09 16.12 22.26
CA GLY A 119 7.97 17.24 22.58
C GLY A 119 9.38 17.12 21.97
N MET A 120 9.51 16.37 20.87
CA MET A 120 10.79 16.12 20.20
C MET A 120 11.85 15.45 21.10
N ALA A 121 11.43 14.67 22.10
CA ALA A 121 12.34 13.97 22.99
C ALA A 121 13.30 13.04 22.22
N LYS A 122 14.61 13.14 22.50
CA LYS A 122 15.66 12.31 21.88
C LYS A 122 15.44 10.79 22.02
N PRO A 123 15.07 10.23 23.20
CA PRO A 123 14.87 8.78 23.31
C PRO A 123 13.72 8.29 22.40
N MET A 124 12.64 9.07 22.31
CA MET A 124 11.52 8.78 21.43
C MET A 124 11.91 8.89 19.96
N ALA A 125 12.81 9.81 19.60
CA ALA A 125 13.35 9.89 18.24
C ALA A 125 14.04 8.56 17.85
N TYR A 126 14.95 8.05 18.68
CA TYR A 126 15.66 6.80 18.36
C TYR A 126 14.71 5.61 18.25
N ALA A 127 13.73 5.50 19.15
CA ALA A 127 12.74 4.43 19.10
C ALA A 127 11.87 4.48 17.84
N LEU A 128 11.27 5.64 17.55
CA LEU A 128 10.33 5.78 16.42
C LEU A 128 11.03 5.69 15.07
N PHE A 129 12.15 6.41 14.89
CA PHE A 129 12.89 6.39 13.63
C PHE A 129 13.61 5.05 13.43
N GLY A 130 14.07 4.41 14.51
CA GLY A 130 14.65 3.06 14.46
C GLY A 130 13.62 2.03 13.99
N ALA A 131 12.43 2.04 14.59
CA ALA A 131 11.32 1.19 14.17
C ALA A 131 10.91 1.47 12.71
N ALA A 132 10.74 2.74 12.33
CA ALA A 132 10.38 3.13 10.97
C ALA A 132 11.41 2.64 9.94
N THR A 133 12.70 2.79 10.24
CA THR A 133 13.77 2.35 9.34
C THR A 133 13.80 0.83 9.23
N ALA A 134 13.61 0.10 10.33
CA ALA A 134 13.57 -1.36 10.32
C ALA A 134 12.41 -1.90 9.47
N THR A 135 11.21 -1.33 9.64
CA THR A 135 10.02 -1.66 8.84
C THR A 135 10.25 -1.36 7.36
N ALA A 136 10.72 -0.15 7.03
CA ALA A 136 10.99 0.25 5.65
C ALA A 136 12.02 -0.67 4.95
N VAL A 137 13.11 -1.02 5.64
CA VAL A 137 14.13 -1.95 5.11
C VAL A 137 13.53 -3.33 4.89
N LEU A 138 12.76 -3.86 5.84
CA LEU A 138 12.13 -5.16 5.72
C LEU A 138 11.15 -5.20 4.53
N SER A 139 10.28 -4.18 4.41
CA SER A 139 9.33 -4.05 3.30
C SER A 139 10.04 -3.98 1.94
N PHE A 140 11.13 -3.20 1.83
CA PHE A 140 11.94 -3.16 0.61
C PHE A 140 12.59 -4.50 0.26
N VAL A 141 13.18 -5.19 1.24
CA VAL A 141 13.85 -6.47 1.01
C VAL A 141 12.84 -7.52 0.54
N LEU A 142 11.69 -7.62 1.21
CA LEU A 142 10.61 -8.53 0.82
C LEU A 142 10.07 -8.21 -0.58
N TRP A 143 9.95 -6.92 -0.92
CA TRP A 143 9.57 -6.47 -2.25
C TRP A 143 10.56 -6.94 -3.32
N ILE A 144 11.86 -6.78 -3.12
CA ILE A 144 12.89 -7.23 -4.07
C ILE A 144 12.91 -8.76 -4.19
N ILE A 145 12.72 -9.49 -3.08
CA ILE A 145 12.61 -10.96 -3.12
C ILE A 145 11.40 -11.36 -3.96
N SER A 146 10.27 -10.65 -3.79
CA SER A 146 9.04 -10.96 -4.53
C SER A 146 9.26 -10.97 -6.03
N TRP A 147 10.19 -10.15 -6.58
CA TRP A 147 10.48 -10.10 -8.01
C TRP A 147 10.99 -11.40 -8.61
N ARG A 148 11.60 -12.27 -7.81
CA ARG A 148 12.17 -13.54 -8.29
C ARG A 148 11.11 -14.60 -8.52
N ASP A 149 10.02 -14.57 -7.75
CA ASP A 149 9.00 -15.61 -7.70
C ASP A 149 7.69 -15.19 -8.39
N ILE A 150 7.72 -14.10 -9.17
CA ILE A 150 6.54 -13.64 -9.91
C ILE A 150 6.23 -14.61 -11.05
N SER A 151 5.03 -15.18 -10.99
CA SER A 151 4.37 -15.75 -12.16
C SER A 151 3.00 -15.09 -12.33
N HIS A 152 2.70 -14.71 -13.57
CA HIS A 152 1.42 -14.10 -13.93
C HIS A 152 0.59 -15.07 -14.76
N LEU A 153 -0.65 -15.28 -14.34
CA LEU A 153 -1.63 -15.98 -15.15
C LEU A 153 -2.35 -14.94 -16.02
N VAL A 154 -2.22 -15.08 -17.34
CA VAL A 154 -2.94 -14.28 -18.34
C VAL A 154 -3.98 -15.16 -19.01
N ILE A 155 -5.26 -14.84 -18.82
CA ILE A 155 -6.38 -15.59 -19.42
C ILE A 155 -6.91 -14.76 -20.59
N SER A 156 -6.48 -15.08 -21.81
CA SER A 156 -6.78 -14.26 -23.00
C SER A 156 -8.26 -14.16 -23.38
N TRP A 157 -9.08 -15.13 -22.96
CA TRP A 157 -10.51 -15.22 -23.33
C TRP A 157 -11.46 -14.63 -22.28
N LEU A 158 -10.93 -14.13 -21.16
CA LEU A 158 -11.72 -13.56 -20.07
C LEU A 158 -11.20 -12.15 -19.77
N PRO A 159 -12.06 -11.14 -19.53
CA PRO A 159 -11.62 -9.77 -19.21
C PRO A 159 -11.09 -9.66 -17.77
N LEU A 160 -10.46 -10.72 -17.26
CA LEU A 160 -9.60 -10.65 -16.09
C LEU A 160 -8.22 -10.24 -16.60
N GLY A 161 -7.73 -9.09 -16.14
CA GLY A 161 -6.35 -8.67 -16.40
C GLY A 161 -5.36 -9.59 -15.69
N CYS A 162 -4.17 -9.07 -15.42
CA CYS A 162 -3.07 -9.82 -14.81
C CYS A 162 -3.47 -10.35 -13.42
N VAL A 163 -3.43 -11.67 -13.24
CA VAL A 163 -3.60 -12.31 -11.94
C VAL A 163 -2.23 -12.75 -11.43
N PRO A 164 -1.70 -12.15 -10.35
CA PRO A 164 -0.45 -12.60 -9.77
C PRO A 164 -0.68 -13.92 -9.05
N HIS A 165 0.23 -14.87 -9.26
CA HIS A 165 0.37 -15.97 -8.33
C HIS A 165 1.03 -15.43 -7.07
N TYR A 166 0.29 -15.34 -5.97
CA TYR A 166 0.80 -14.79 -4.72
C TYR A 166 1.85 -15.75 -4.12
N ALA A 167 3.13 -15.50 -4.42
CA ALA A 167 4.19 -16.00 -3.56
C ALA A 167 3.99 -15.41 -2.15
N SER A 168 4.30 -16.18 -1.11
CA SER A 168 3.93 -15.90 0.30
C SER A 168 4.43 -14.57 0.89
N TYR A 169 5.16 -13.73 0.15
CA TYR A 169 5.85 -12.54 0.63
C TYR A 169 4.99 -11.28 0.72
N VAL A 170 4.07 -11.04 -0.21
CA VAL A 170 3.24 -9.82 -0.22
C VAL A 170 2.34 -9.71 1.03
N PRO A 171 1.67 -10.78 1.49
CA PRO A 171 0.92 -10.73 2.75
C PRO A 171 1.80 -10.42 3.96
N ILE A 172 3.08 -10.85 3.96
CA ILE A 172 4.02 -10.58 5.06
C ILE A 172 4.31 -9.08 5.17
N VAL A 173 4.45 -8.37 4.04
CA VAL A 173 4.65 -6.92 4.02
C VAL A 173 3.48 -6.20 4.72
N PHE A 174 2.23 -6.56 4.39
CA PHE A 174 1.06 -5.98 5.04
C PHE A 174 0.99 -6.27 6.54
N VAL A 175 1.41 -7.45 6.98
CA VAL A 175 1.47 -7.79 8.41
C VAL A 175 2.53 -6.96 9.14
N VAL A 176 3.68 -6.74 8.50
CA VAL A 176 4.77 -5.90 9.03
C VAL A 176 4.31 -4.44 9.19
N GLU A 177 3.65 -3.88 8.17
CA GLU A 177 3.07 -2.54 8.23
C GLU A 177 1.97 -2.43 9.30
N ALA A 178 1.06 -3.41 9.36
CA ALA A 178 0.00 -3.43 10.36
C ALA A 178 0.53 -3.55 11.80
N ALA A 179 1.61 -4.31 12.01
CA ALA A 179 2.27 -4.43 13.30
C ALA A 179 2.92 -3.11 13.71
N TYR A 180 3.54 -2.42 12.76
CA TYR A 180 4.11 -1.09 12.97
C TYR A 180 3.03 -0.08 13.37
N ASP A 181 1.94 0.04 12.61
CA ASP A 181 0.81 0.94 12.91
C ASP A 181 0.16 0.65 14.28
N SER A 182 0.03 -0.63 14.62
CA SER A 182 -0.48 -1.07 15.92
C SER A 182 0.40 -0.62 17.09
N GLY A 183 1.70 -0.44 16.86
CA GLY A 183 2.66 0.05 17.85
C GLY A 183 2.54 1.54 18.16
N TYR A 184 2.07 2.37 17.21
CA TYR A 184 1.91 3.81 17.40
C TYR A 184 0.69 4.17 18.26
N HIS A 185 -0.41 3.43 18.11
CA HIS A 185 -1.65 3.70 18.84
C HIS A 185 -1.46 3.77 20.36
N PRO A 186 -0.78 2.81 21.02
CA PRO A 186 -0.48 2.87 22.44
C PRO A 186 0.36 4.07 22.84
N LEU A 187 1.33 4.48 22.02
CA LEU A 187 2.21 5.62 22.32
C LEU A 187 1.45 6.95 22.30
N VAL A 188 0.52 7.12 21.35
CA VAL A 188 -0.34 8.30 21.30
C VAL A 188 -1.31 8.32 22.50
N VAL A 189 -1.86 7.16 22.86
CA VAL A 189 -2.76 7.02 24.02
C VAL A 189 -2.02 7.26 25.34
N ALA A 190 -0.80 6.75 25.50
CA ALA A 190 0.02 6.95 26.70
C ALA A 190 0.31 8.44 26.94
N TYR A 191 0.66 9.18 25.88
CA TYR A 191 0.83 10.62 25.95
C TYR A 191 -0.45 11.34 26.37
N SER A 192 -1.61 10.98 25.80
CA SER A 192 -2.90 11.59 26.16
C SER A 192 -3.30 11.37 27.63
N ARG A 193 -2.76 10.31 28.26
CA ARG A 193 -2.97 9.97 29.68
C ARG A 193 -1.92 10.58 30.60
N GLY A 194 -1.02 11.43 30.09
CA GLY A 194 0.05 12.06 30.87
C GLY A 194 1.16 11.10 31.31
N VAL A 195 1.26 9.91 30.70
CA VAL A 195 2.33 8.96 30.98
C VAL A 195 3.54 9.34 30.14
N THR A 196 4.52 10.00 30.75
CA THR A 196 5.85 10.19 30.17
C THR A 196 6.71 8.97 30.48
N LEU A 197 7.23 8.32 29.43
CA LEU A 197 8.25 7.26 29.49
C LEU A 197 9.59 7.80 30.04
#